data_AF-A0A2N2N1F7-F1
#
_entry.id   AF-A0A2N2N1F7-F1
#
_cell.length_a   1.000
_cell.length_b   1.000
_cell.length_c   1.000
_cell.angle_alpha   90.00
_cell.angle_beta   90.00
_cell.angle_gamma   90.00
#
_symmetry.space_group_name_H-M   'P 1'
#
loop_
_entity.id
_entity.type
_entity.pdbx_description
1 polymer ?
#
loop_
_entity_poly.entity_id
_entity_poly.type
_entity_poly.pdbx_seq_one_letter_code
_entity_poly.pdbx_strand_id
1 'polypeptide(L)'
;MIEEENSFVHWNYYCALDQDLLNIARYIEFTKANNPVFSIELAKLLIASSSEIDVVMKLLCKNIDPNFTKRNPDIIDYKGVIRTFLPDLITETAYINRYSLIFTPWINWEGPENPDFWKGYNKVKHHRDTNYPEANLKNVLHSMAALLITNFYYYKTLFVKAEPEKKFGSDDIILRLGDEKTLITLKDKYYPSRLLINKGPL
;
A
#
# COMPACT_ATOMS: atom_id res chain seq x y z
N MET A 1 -14.47 32.82 -1.86
CA MET A 1 -13.03 32.56 -1.64
C MET A 1 -12.94 31.13 -1.14
N ILE A 2 -12.12 30.29 -1.76
CA ILE A 2 -11.88 28.92 -1.28
C ILE A 2 -10.59 28.98 -0.48
N GLU A 3 -10.62 28.54 0.77
CA GLU A 3 -9.42 28.37 1.61
C GLU A 3 -8.98 26.91 1.52
N GLU A 4 -7.69 26.68 1.26
CA GLU A 4 -7.10 25.35 1.11
C GLU A 4 -6.20 25.05 2.31
N GLU A 5 -6.49 23.95 3.02
CA GLU A 5 -5.63 23.40 4.06
C GLU A 5 -4.74 22.28 3.50
N ASN A 6 -3.68 21.93 4.23
CA ASN A 6 -2.78 20.84 3.84
C ASN A 6 -3.56 19.53 3.65
N SER A 7 -3.52 18.98 2.44
CA SER A 7 -4.17 17.72 2.09
C SER A 7 -3.19 16.55 2.05
N PHE A 8 -3.65 15.36 2.44
CA PHE A 8 -2.87 14.13 2.32
C PHE A 8 -3.03 13.53 0.92
N VAL A 9 -2.44 14.19 -0.08
CA VAL A 9 -2.65 13.85 -1.51
C VAL A 9 -2.42 12.37 -1.82
N HIS A 10 -1.34 11.76 -1.32
CA HIS A 10 -1.02 10.35 -1.56
C HIS A 10 -1.97 9.40 -0.85
N TRP A 11 -2.46 9.79 0.33
CA TRP A 11 -3.51 9.06 1.03
C TRP A 11 -4.84 9.13 0.27
N ASN A 12 -5.26 10.32 -0.16
CA ASN A 12 -6.47 10.52 -0.96
C ASN A 12 -6.41 9.72 -2.27
N TYR A 13 -5.23 9.65 -2.91
CA TYR A 13 -5.01 8.82 -4.09
C TYR A 13 -5.21 7.33 -3.77
N TYR A 14 -4.61 6.84 -2.69
CA TYR A 14 -4.81 5.47 -2.23
C TYR A 14 -6.29 5.17 -1.95
N CYS A 15 -7.00 6.04 -1.25
CA CYS A 15 -8.41 5.87 -0.95
C CYS A 15 -9.28 5.79 -2.21
N ALA A 16 -8.99 6.60 -3.22
CA ALA A 16 -9.67 6.52 -4.51
C ALA A 16 -9.48 5.15 -5.18
N LEU A 17 -8.24 4.63 -5.18
CA LEU A 17 -7.95 3.30 -5.73
C LEU A 17 -8.58 2.16 -4.90
N ASP A 18 -8.65 2.31 -3.57
CA ASP A 18 -9.26 1.33 -2.69
C ASP A 18 -10.78 1.23 -2.90
N GLN A 19 -11.43 2.38 -3.16
CA GLN A 19 -12.84 2.44 -3.54
C GLN A 19 -13.11 1.76 -4.90
N ASP A 20 -12.20 1.89 -5.87
CA ASP A 20 -12.26 1.18 -7.14
C ASP A 20 -12.08 -0.34 -6.95
N LEU A 21 -11.14 -0.76 -6.10
CA LEU A 21 -10.97 -2.17 -5.74
C LEU A 21 -12.24 -2.75 -5.08
N LEU A 22 -12.89 -1.98 -4.20
CA LEU A 22 -14.15 -2.35 -3.58
C LEU A 22 -15.28 -2.53 -4.60
N ASN A 23 -15.31 -1.71 -5.66
CA ASN A 23 -16.25 -1.89 -6.76
C ASN A 23 -15.98 -3.20 -7.53
N ILE A 24 -14.72 -3.54 -7.78
CA ILE A 24 -14.33 -4.80 -8.43
C ILE A 24 -14.74 -6.01 -7.59
N ALA A 25 -14.67 -5.92 -6.27
CA ALA A 25 -15.01 -7.00 -5.35
C ALA A 25 -16.48 -7.47 -5.45
N ARG A 26 -17.35 -6.69 -6.12
CA ARG A 26 -18.75 -7.06 -6.42
C ARG A 26 -18.88 -8.05 -7.57
N TYR A 27 -17.85 -8.15 -8.41
CA TYR A 27 -17.85 -8.96 -9.63
C TYR A 27 -16.81 -10.09 -9.59
N ILE A 28 -15.72 -9.88 -8.86
CA ILE A 28 -14.65 -10.86 -8.69
C ILE A 28 -14.54 -11.16 -7.20
N GLU A 29 -14.89 -12.38 -6.80
CA GLU A 29 -14.71 -12.83 -5.43
C GLU A 29 -13.22 -12.88 -5.09
N PHE A 30 -12.83 -12.30 -3.96
CA PHE A 30 -11.43 -12.27 -3.53
C PHE A 30 -11.06 -13.58 -2.87
N THR A 31 -10.61 -14.52 -3.69
CA THR A 31 -10.23 -15.87 -3.27
C THR A 31 -9.07 -16.39 -4.10
N LYS A 32 -8.36 -17.38 -3.58
CA LYS A 32 -7.23 -18.02 -4.26
C LYS A 32 -7.61 -18.57 -5.64
N ALA A 33 -8.84 -19.08 -5.81
CA ALA A 33 -9.33 -19.58 -7.09
C ALA A 33 -9.39 -18.49 -8.17
N ASN A 34 -9.65 -17.24 -7.78
CA ASN A 34 -9.76 -16.09 -8.68
C ASN A 34 -8.45 -15.30 -8.78
N ASN A 35 -7.38 -15.68 -8.08
CA ASN A 35 -6.07 -15.02 -8.19
C ASN A 35 -5.60 -14.81 -9.64
N PRO A 36 -5.80 -15.77 -10.57
CA PRO A 36 -5.37 -15.60 -11.97
C PRO A 36 -6.32 -14.73 -12.82
N VAL A 37 -7.50 -14.35 -12.32
CA VAL A 37 -8.46 -13.53 -13.08
C VAL A 37 -7.80 -12.18 -13.39
N PHE A 38 -7.82 -11.78 -14.65
CA PHE A 38 -7.28 -10.51 -15.14
C PHE A 38 -8.33 -9.76 -15.95
N SER A 39 -8.25 -8.43 -15.95
CA SER A 39 -9.21 -7.57 -16.65
C SER A 39 -8.63 -6.19 -16.90
N ILE A 40 -9.35 -5.37 -17.66
CA ILE A 40 -8.93 -4.00 -17.96
C ILE A 40 -8.93 -3.16 -16.66
N GLU A 41 -9.92 -3.38 -15.80
CA GLU A 41 -10.01 -2.68 -14.50
C GLU A 41 -8.90 -3.11 -13.54
N LEU A 42 -8.54 -4.39 -13.53
CA LEU A 42 -7.38 -4.87 -12.76
C LEU A 42 -6.05 -4.32 -13.34
N ALA A 43 -5.93 -4.18 -14.65
CA ALA A 43 -4.76 -3.55 -15.27
C ALA A 43 -4.63 -2.07 -14.92
N LYS A 44 -5.73 -1.32 -14.92
CA LYS A 44 -5.75 0.08 -14.49
C LYS A 44 -5.30 0.20 -13.04
N LEU A 45 -5.87 -0.59 -12.14
CA LEU A 45 -5.49 -0.60 -10.73
C LEU A 45 -4.02 -0.96 -10.54
N LEU A 46 -3.53 -2.04 -11.17
CA LEU A 46 -2.14 -2.49 -11.03
C LEU A 46 -1.15 -1.40 -11.46
N ILE A 47 -1.43 -0.72 -12.59
CA ILE A 47 -0.57 0.34 -13.10
C ILE A 47 -0.62 1.56 -12.17
N ALA A 48 -1.82 1.99 -11.76
CA ALA A 48 -1.99 3.16 -10.91
C ALA A 48 -1.34 2.96 -9.54
N SER A 49 -1.67 1.84 -8.86
CA SER A 49 -1.12 1.53 -7.53
C SER A 49 0.39 1.37 -7.55
N SER A 50 0.95 0.66 -8.54
CA SER A 50 2.40 0.45 -8.63
C SER A 50 3.15 1.71 -9.03
N SER A 51 2.57 2.57 -9.85
CA SER A 51 3.17 3.87 -10.17
C SER A 51 3.16 4.79 -8.95
N GLU A 52 2.08 4.79 -8.18
CA GLU A 52 1.99 5.59 -6.95
C GLU A 52 2.95 5.08 -5.87
N ILE A 53 3.15 3.75 -5.77
CA ILE A 53 4.21 3.17 -4.92
C ILE A 53 5.58 3.76 -5.26
N ASP A 54 5.95 3.88 -6.54
CA ASP A 54 7.24 4.46 -6.94
C ASP A 54 7.39 5.89 -6.40
N VAL A 55 6.34 6.69 -6.53
CA VAL A 55 6.29 8.09 -6.06
C VAL A 55 6.43 8.16 -4.54
N VAL A 56 5.56 7.46 -3.80
CA VAL A 56 5.52 7.54 -2.33
C VAL A 56 6.78 6.91 -1.72
N MET A 57 7.27 5.80 -2.28
CA MET A 57 8.51 5.16 -1.81
C MET A 57 9.72 6.07 -1.99
N LYS A 58 9.83 6.77 -3.12
CA LYS A 58 10.88 7.78 -3.34
C LYS A 58 10.83 8.89 -2.29
N LEU A 59 9.65 9.39 -1.96
CA LEU A 59 9.46 10.42 -0.94
C LEU A 59 9.82 9.91 0.46
N LEU A 60 9.39 8.69 0.79
CA LEU A 60 9.74 8.01 2.03
C LEU A 60 11.26 7.85 2.17
N CYS A 61 11.94 7.31 1.16
CA CYS A 61 13.40 7.15 1.18
C CYS A 61 14.14 8.47 1.38
N LYS A 62 13.73 9.54 0.67
CA LYS A 62 14.29 10.89 0.87
C LYS A 62 14.05 11.44 2.27
N ASN A 63 12.95 11.07 2.91
CA ASN A 63 12.60 11.57 4.24
C ASN A 63 13.41 10.88 5.35
N ILE A 64 13.75 9.59 5.16
CA ILE A 64 14.44 8.78 6.18
C ILE A 64 15.96 8.69 5.97
N ASP A 65 16.45 8.87 4.74
CA ASP A 65 17.88 8.90 4.43
C ASP A 65 18.26 10.23 3.75
N PRO A 66 18.91 11.16 4.48
CA PRO A 66 19.39 12.42 3.92
C PRO A 66 20.39 12.27 2.76
N ASN A 67 21.07 11.12 2.65
CA ASN A 67 22.03 10.85 1.59
C ASN A 67 21.39 10.29 0.32
N PHE A 68 20.08 10.00 0.36
CA PHE A 68 19.33 9.49 -0.78
C PHE A 68 19.08 10.57 -1.84
N THR A 69 20.13 10.83 -2.64
CA THR A 69 20.22 11.94 -3.60
C THR A 69 20.09 11.49 -5.05
N LYS A 70 19.96 10.19 -5.32
CA LYS A 70 19.82 9.65 -6.68
C LYS A 70 18.61 10.28 -7.37
N ARG A 71 18.83 10.85 -8.56
CA ARG A 71 17.80 11.59 -9.32
C ARG A 71 16.67 10.67 -9.79
N ASN A 72 17.05 9.53 -10.36
CA ASN A 72 16.17 8.49 -10.90
C ASN A 72 16.46 7.17 -10.17
N PRO A 73 16.01 7.05 -8.91
CA PRO A 73 16.11 5.80 -8.19
C PRO A 73 15.15 4.77 -8.77
N ASP A 74 15.49 3.50 -8.59
CA ASP A 74 14.68 2.35 -8.92
C ASP A 74 14.31 1.56 -7.66
N ILE A 75 13.56 0.46 -7.85
CA ILE A 75 13.09 -0.36 -6.74
C ILE A 75 14.21 -0.99 -5.90
N ILE A 76 15.39 -1.24 -6.49
CA ILE A 76 16.54 -1.81 -5.80
C ILE A 76 17.17 -0.76 -4.88
N ASP A 77 17.25 0.50 -5.34
CA ASP A 77 17.72 1.59 -4.49
C ASP A 77 16.80 1.79 -3.28
N TYR A 78 15.47 1.78 -3.49
CA TYR A 78 14.51 1.88 -2.38
C TYR A 78 14.67 0.74 -1.39
N LYS A 79 14.78 -0.51 -1.89
CA LYS A 79 15.01 -1.69 -1.07
C LYS A 79 16.24 -1.52 -0.18
N GLY A 80 17.34 -0.98 -0.71
CA GLY A 80 18.55 -0.70 0.06
C GLY A 80 18.27 0.22 1.25
N VAL A 81 17.64 1.37 1.00
CA VAL A 81 17.29 2.35 2.04
C VAL A 81 16.32 1.75 3.06
N ILE A 82 15.26 1.08 2.63
CA ILE A 82 14.26 0.48 3.51
C ILE A 82 14.87 -0.60 4.42
N ARG A 83 15.74 -1.47 3.89
CA ARG A 83 16.43 -2.46 4.72
C ARG A 83 17.29 -1.83 5.81
N THR A 84 17.92 -0.71 5.52
CA THR A 84 18.81 -0.02 6.47
C THR A 84 18.03 0.76 7.53
N PHE A 85 17.03 1.54 7.11
CA PHE A 85 16.41 2.55 7.98
C PHE A 85 15.01 2.17 8.47
N LEU A 86 14.32 1.26 7.80
CA LEU A 86 12.92 0.93 8.09
C LEU A 86 12.57 -0.54 7.83
N PRO A 87 13.30 -1.51 8.43
CA PRO A 87 13.10 -2.94 8.17
C PRO A 87 11.71 -3.45 8.53
N ASP A 88 11.02 -2.82 9.49
CA ASP A 88 9.65 -3.19 9.89
C ASP A 88 8.67 -3.13 8.71
N LEU A 89 8.89 -2.25 7.72
CA LEU A 89 8.04 -2.14 6.53
C LEU A 89 8.00 -3.45 5.74
N ILE A 90 9.11 -4.19 5.71
CA ILE A 90 9.28 -5.41 4.90
C ILE A 90 8.36 -6.53 5.40
N THR A 91 8.15 -6.59 6.72
CA THR A 91 7.37 -7.63 7.39
C THR A 91 5.96 -7.17 7.77
N GLU A 92 5.61 -5.91 7.49
CA GLU A 92 4.28 -5.38 7.78
C GLU A 92 3.20 -6.10 6.98
N THR A 93 2.10 -6.40 7.66
CA THR A 93 0.98 -7.14 7.11
C THR A 93 -0.22 -6.25 6.88
N ALA A 94 -0.91 -6.49 5.76
CA ALA A 94 -2.21 -5.92 5.45
C ALA A 94 -3.27 -7.01 5.41
N TYR A 95 -4.54 -6.62 5.58
CA TYR A 95 -5.67 -7.50 5.76
C TYR A 95 -6.83 -7.06 4.88
N ILE A 96 -7.61 -8.02 4.39
CA ILE A 96 -8.97 -7.75 3.94
C ILE A 96 -9.90 -8.65 4.75
N ASN A 97 -10.35 -8.13 5.89
CA ASN A 97 -11.11 -8.89 6.88
C ASN A 97 -12.39 -9.51 6.30
N ARG A 98 -13.08 -8.82 5.38
CA ARG A 98 -14.28 -9.33 4.71
C ARG A 98 -14.05 -10.68 4.01
N TYR A 99 -12.85 -10.90 3.48
CA TYR A 99 -12.49 -12.08 2.70
C TYR A 99 -11.47 -12.98 3.44
N SER A 100 -11.17 -12.69 4.70
CA SER A 100 -10.17 -13.41 5.51
C SER A 100 -8.80 -13.51 4.83
N LEU A 101 -8.39 -12.46 4.12
CA LEU A 101 -7.11 -12.43 3.41
C LEU A 101 -6.05 -11.65 4.18
N ILE A 102 -4.82 -12.14 4.13
CA ILE A 102 -3.64 -11.55 4.75
C ILE A 102 -2.55 -11.43 3.69
N PHE A 103 -1.86 -10.29 3.67
CA PHE A 103 -0.82 -9.98 2.69
C PHE A 103 0.43 -9.46 3.39
N THR A 104 1.61 -9.91 2.96
CA THR A 104 2.91 -9.35 3.35
C THR A 104 3.64 -8.91 2.08
N PRO A 105 3.21 -7.80 1.46
CA PRO A 105 3.51 -7.54 0.05
C PRO A 105 4.99 -7.20 -0.21
N TRP A 106 5.73 -6.83 0.82
CA TRP A 106 7.15 -6.49 0.74
C TRP A 106 8.10 -7.61 1.17
N ILE A 107 7.59 -8.79 1.56
CA ILE A 107 8.39 -9.88 2.16
C ILE A 107 9.58 -10.33 1.30
N ASN A 108 9.46 -10.26 -0.03
CA ASN A 108 10.55 -10.62 -0.94
C ASN A 108 11.83 -9.78 -0.73
N TRP A 109 11.71 -8.60 -0.11
CA TRP A 109 12.84 -7.74 0.22
C TRP A 109 13.73 -8.26 1.38
N GLU A 110 13.29 -9.28 2.13
CA GLU A 110 14.19 -10.05 3.00
C GLU A 110 15.28 -10.76 2.18
N GLY A 111 14.90 -11.26 1.01
CA GLY A 111 15.77 -11.94 0.06
C GLY A 111 16.39 -11.00 -0.99
N PRO A 112 16.94 -11.54 -2.09
CA PRO A 112 17.46 -10.75 -3.21
C PRO A 112 16.36 -10.25 -4.15
N GLU A 113 15.19 -10.87 -4.13
CA GLU A 113 14.12 -10.65 -5.10
C GLU A 113 13.33 -9.36 -4.89
N ASN A 114 12.71 -8.88 -5.97
CA ASN A 114 11.66 -7.86 -5.95
C ASN A 114 10.28 -8.51 -5.80
N PRO A 115 9.27 -7.80 -5.28
CA PRO A 115 7.92 -8.31 -5.15
C PRO A 115 7.31 -8.78 -6.47
N ASP A 116 6.52 -9.85 -6.43
CA ASP A 116 5.84 -10.42 -7.59
C ASP A 116 4.97 -9.39 -8.32
N PHE A 117 4.22 -8.58 -7.57
CA PHE A 117 3.35 -7.55 -8.17
C PHE A 117 4.14 -6.52 -8.97
N TRP A 118 5.37 -6.19 -8.53
CA TRP A 118 6.23 -5.23 -9.24
C TRP A 118 6.77 -5.82 -10.55
N LYS A 119 7.12 -7.12 -10.53
CA LYS A 119 7.51 -7.85 -11.75
C LYS A 119 6.35 -7.89 -12.74
N GLY A 120 5.14 -8.22 -12.26
CA GLY A 120 3.91 -8.22 -13.05
C GLY A 120 3.59 -6.85 -13.63
N TYR A 121 3.65 -5.80 -12.80
CA TYR A 121 3.49 -4.40 -13.22
C TYR A 121 4.45 -4.01 -14.35
N ASN A 122 5.75 -4.27 -14.21
CA ASN A 122 6.73 -3.91 -15.24
C ASN A 122 6.45 -4.63 -16.56
N LYS A 123 6.06 -5.92 -16.51
CA LYS A 123 5.65 -6.66 -17.70
C LYS A 123 4.40 -6.05 -18.36
N VAL A 124 3.36 -5.71 -17.58
CA VAL A 124 2.13 -5.08 -18.10
C VAL A 124 2.39 -3.67 -18.65
N LYS A 125 3.33 -2.92 -18.05
CA LYS A 125 3.70 -1.57 -18.48
C LYS A 125 4.44 -1.56 -19.82
N HIS A 126 5.37 -2.49 -20.02
CA HIS A 126 6.27 -2.49 -21.17
C HIS A 126 5.87 -3.47 -22.29
N HIS A 127 5.17 -4.57 -21.95
CA HIS A 127 4.89 -5.71 -22.83
C HIS A 127 3.49 -6.29 -22.62
N ARG A 128 2.46 -5.42 -22.54
CA ARG A 128 1.07 -5.82 -22.26
C ARG A 128 0.51 -6.79 -23.30
N ASP A 129 0.91 -6.64 -24.56
CA ASP A 129 0.53 -7.49 -25.68
C ASP A 129 0.73 -8.98 -25.39
N THR A 130 1.78 -9.34 -24.65
CA THR A 130 2.10 -10.71 -24.26
C THR A 130 1.90 -11.01 -22.78
N ASN A 131 1.83 -9.98 -21.93
CA ASN A 131 1.77 -10.12 -20.47
C ASN A 131 0.51 -9.54 -19.83
N TYR A 132 -0.55 -9.32 -20.58
CA TYR A 132 -1.83 -8.87 -20.02
C TYR A 132 -2.36 -9.74 -18.86
N PRO A 133 -2.18 -11.07 -18.84
CA PRO A 133 -2.56 -11.89 -17.68
C PRO A 133 -1.81 -11.59 -16.37
N GLU A 134 -0.71 -10.84 -16.40
CA GLU A 134 -0.03 -10.35 -15.19
C GLU A 134 -0.82 -9.22 -14.51
N ALA A 135 -1.79 -8.61 -15.20
CA ALA A 135 -2.79 -7.72 -14.60
C ALA A 135 -3.90 -8.49 -13.87
N ASN A 136 -3.49 -9.48 -13.07
CA ASN A 136 -4.39 -10.37 -12.36
C ASN A 136 -4.69 -9.90 -10.93
N LEU A 137 -5.74 -10.49 -10.34
CA LEU A 137 -6.21 -10.18 -9.00
C LEU A 137 -5.10 -10.32 -7.96
N LYS A 138 -4.26 -11.36 -8.02
CA LYS A 138 -3.15 -11.54 -7.06
C LYS A 138 -2.23 -10.32 -7.06
N ASN A 139 -1.77 -9.89 -8.24
CA ASN A 139 -0.84 -8.77 -8.36
C ASN A 139 -1.50 -7.46 -7.94
N VAL A 140 -2.77 -7.24 -8.29
CA VAL A 140 -3.53 -6.06 -7.85
C VAL A 140 -3.64 -6.01 -6.32
N LEU A 141 -4.09 -7.08 -5.66
CA LEU A 141 -4.24 -7.10 -4.20
C LEU A 141 -2.91 -6.84 -3.48
N HIS A 142 -1.81 -7.44 -3.96
CA HIS A 142 -0.48 -7.19 -3.38
C HIS A 142 -0.01 -5.76 -3.61
N SER A 143 -0.24 -5.18 -4.80
CA SER A 143 0.12 -3.78 -5.08
C SER A 143 -0.69 -2.79 -4.24
N MET A 144 -1.98 -3.05 -4.02
CA MET A 144 -2.84 -2.20 -3.19
C MET A 144 -2.44 -2.28 -1.70
N ALA A 145 -2.16 -3.49 -1.20
CA ALA A 145 -1.62 -3.67 0.14
C ALA A 145 -0.25 -3.01 0.32
N ALA A 146 0.64 -3.12 -0.68
CA ALA A 146 1.93 -2.45 -0.68
C ALA A 146 1.78 -0.93 -0.58
N LEU A 147 0.88 -0.36 -1.39
CA LEU A 147 0.63 1.08 -1.40
C LEU A 147 0.07 1.59 -0.06
N LEU A 148 -0.86 0.86 0.57
CA LEU A 148 -1.35 1.17 1.91
C LEU A 148 -0.20 1.25 2.92
N ILE A 149 0.64 0.21 2.97
CA ILE A 149 1.77 0.12 3.90
C ILE A 149 2.76 1.26 3.62
N THR A 150 3.11 1.51 2.36
CA THR A 150 4.03 2.59 1.99
C THR A 150 3.49 3.96 2.39
N ASN A 151 2.19 4.23 2.20
CA ASN A 151 1.54 5.46 2.67
C ASN A 151 1.60 5.59 4.19
N PHE A 152 1.24 4.54 4.92
CA PHE A 152 1.26 4.54 6.38
C PHE A 152 2.65 4.92 6.91
N TYR A 153 3.71 4.29 6.42
CA TYR A 153 5.07 4.59 6.84
C TYR A 153 5.53 5.97 6.37
N TYR A 154 5.18 6.39 5.16
CA TYR A 154 5.48 7.74 4.67
C TYR A 154 4.91 8.81 5.61
N TYR A 155 3.61 8.78 5.87
CA TYR A 155 2.98 9.77 6.76
C TYR A 155 3.43 9.63 8.21
N LYS A 156 3.71 8.41 8.70
CA LYS A 156 4.33 8.21 10.01
C LYS A 156 5.65 8.97 10.12
N THR A 157 6.52 8.86 9.12
CA THR A 157 7.80 9.58 9.13
C THR A 157 7.65 11.09 8.99
N LEU A 158 6.62 11.57 8.27
CA LEU A 158 6.32 13.00 8.20
C LEU A 158 5.82 13.55 9.55
N PHE A 159 4.91 12.86 10.22
CA PHE A 159 4.35 13.31 11.50
C PHE A 159 5.42 13.32 12.60
N VAL A 160 6.24 12.27 12.68
CA VAL A 160 7.37 12.23 13.63
C VAL A 160 8.36 13.35 13.37
N LYS A 161 8.65 13.67 12.10
CA LYS A 161 9.57 14.76 11.75
C LYS A 161 8.98 16.15 12.06
N ALA A 162 7.68 16.34 11.87
CA ALA A 162 7.00 17.59 12.16
C ALA A 162 6.83 17.85 13.66
N GLU A 163 6.67 16.79 14.47
CA GLU A 163 6.40 16.86 15.90
C GLU A 163 7.34 15.91 16.69
N PRO A 164 8.66 16.20 16.75
CA PRO A 164 9.66 15.27 17.29
C PRO A 164 9.49 14.95 18.77
N GLU A 165 8.87 15.83 19.54
CA GLU A 165 8.61 15.64 20.98
C GLU A 165 7.39 14.73 21.24
N LYS A 166 6.55 14.50 20.23
CA LYS A 166 5.34 13.68 20.36
C LYS A 166 5.65 12.23 19.99
N LYS A 167 5.24 11.32 20.87
CA LYS A 167 5.20 9.89 20.54
C LYS A 167 3.94 9.58 19.75
N PHE A 168 4.09 9.02 18.57
CA PHE A 168 2.98 8.58 17.72
C PHE A 168 2.80 7.07 17.83
N GLY A 169 1.63 6.65 18.32
CA GLY A 169 1.10 5.31 18.11
C GLY A 169 0.69 5.10 16.65
N SER A 170 0.44 3.85 16.26
CA SER A 170 -0.02 3.57 14.88
C SER A 170 -1.46 4.05 14.65
N ASP A 171 -2.27 4.02 15.70
CA ASP A 171 -3.59 4.61 15.80
C ASP A 171 -3.60 6.13 15.62
N ASP A 172 -2.61 6.85 16.16
CA ASP A 172 -2.48 8.29 15.91
C ASP A 172 -2.30 8.59 14.41
N ILE A 173 -1.52 7.75 13.71
CA ILE A 173 -1.27 7.92 12.27
C ILE A 173 -2.56 7.72 11.49
N ILE A 174 -3.26 6.60 11.73
CA ILE A 174 -4.50 6.26 11.04
C ILE A 174 -5.58 7.30 11.32
N LEU A 175 -5.75 7.71 12.58
CA LEU A 175 -6.70 8.76 12.96
C LEU A 175 -6.46 10.06 12.21
N ARG A 176 -5.19 10.45 12.04
CA ARG A 176 -4.82 11.69 11.36
C ARG A 176 -5.04 11.59 9.86
N LEU A 177 -4.77 10.45 9.24
CA LEU A 177 -5.05 10.22 7.82
C LEU A 177 -6.55 10.28 7.51
N GLY A 178 -7.39 9.96 8.49
CA GLY A 178 -8.83 10.09 8.40
C GLY A 178 -9.54 8.74 8.54
N ASP A 179 -10.83 8.82 8.86
CA ASP A 179 -11.69 7.67 9.18
C ASP A 179 -12.34 7.04 7.93
N GLU A 180 -11.66 7.12 6.78
CA GLU A 180 -12.15 6.44 5.59
C GLU A 180 -12.05 4.93 5.79
N LYS A 181 -13.20 4.25 5.70
CA LYS A 181 -13.27 2.80 5.83
C LYS A 181 -12.70 2.15 4.57
N THR A 182 -11.40 1.91 4.58
CA THR A 182 -10.71 1.21 3.49
C THR A 182 -11.02 -0.29 3.54
N LEU A 183 -11.09 -0.90 2.36
CA LEU A 183 -11.27 -2.33 2.19
C LEU A 183 -10.03 -3.09 2.68
N ILE A 184 -8.84 -2.59 2.36
CA ILE A 184 -7.58 -3.10 2.90
C ILE A 184 -7.23 -2.34 4.17
N THR A 185 -6.95 -3.06 5.25
CA THR A 185 -6.58 -2.49 6.54
C THR A 185 -5.22 -3.00 7.01
N LEU A 186 -4.60 -2.26 7.94
CA LEU A 186 -3.46 -2.76 8.71
C LEU A 186 -3.95 -3.59 9.90
N LYS A 187 -3.04 -3.95 10.82
CA LYS A 187 -3.38 -4.68 12.05
C LYS A 187 -4.50 -3.97 12.81
N ASP A 188 -5.48 -4.72 13.30
CA ASP A 188 -6.65 -4.17 14.00
C ASP A 188 -6.28 -3.21 15.15
N LYS A 189 -5.18 -3.49 15.86
CA LYS A 189 -4.66 -2.62 16.94
C LYS A 189 -4.21 -1.23 16.49
N TYR A 190 -4.06 -0.99 15.18
CA TYR A 190 -3.75 0.34 14.62
C TYR A 190 -5.01 1.18 14.44
N TYR A 191 -6.19 0.60 14.65
CA TYR A 191 -7.45 1.31 14.54
C TYR A 191 -8.02 1.47 15.94
N PRO A 192 -8.38 2.70 16.36
CA PRO A 192 -9.04 2.90 17.65
C PRO A 192 -10.30 2.03 17.71
N SER A 193 -10.46 1.33 18.82
CA SER A 193 -11.63 0.48 19.09
C SER A 193 -12.91 1.32 19.10
N ARG A 194 -13.50 1.58 17.93
CA ARG A 194 -14.92 1.94 17.87
C ARG A 194 -15.71 0.69 18.23
N LEU A 195 -16.02 0.55 19.52
CA LEU A 195 -16.99 -0.36 20.13
C LEU A 195 -17.34 -1.55 19.22
N LEU A 196 -16.50 -2.59 19.26
CA LEU A 196 -16.94 -3.92 18.85
C LEU A 196 -18.10 -4.30 19.77
N ILE A 197 -19.33 -4.13 19.32
CA ILE A 197 -20.46 -4.86 19.90
C ILE A 197 -20.11 -6.32 19.69
N ASN A 198 -19.71 -6.98 20.77
CA ASN A 198 -19.48 -8.41 20.88
C ASN A 198 -20.61 -9.14 20.15
N LYS A 199 -20.33 -9.63 18.93
CA LYS A 199 -21.07 -10.76 18.40
C LYS A 199 -20.33 -11.98 18.92
N GLY A 200 -20.91 -12.59 19.95
CA GLY A 200 -20.43 -13.85 20.51
C GLY A 200 -20.33 -14.94 19.44
N PRO A 201 -19.64 -16.05 19.75
CA PRO A 201 -19.43 -17.12 18.79
C PRO A 201 -20.77 -17.70 18.31
N LEU A 202 -20.83 -18.01 17.00
CA LEU A 202 -21.84 -18.86 16.38
C LEU A 202 -21.65 -20.32 16.78
#